data_AF-A0A929DNV5-F1
#
_entry.id   AF-A0A929DNV5-F1
#
_cell.length_a   1.000
_cell.length_b   1.000
_cell.length_c   1.000
_cell.angle_alpha   90.00
_cell.angle_beta   90.00
_cell.angle_gamma   90.00
#
_symmetry.space_group_name_H-M   'P 1'
#
loop_
_entity.id
_entity.type
_entity.pdbx_description
1 polymer ?
#
loop_
_entity_poly.entity_id
_entity_poly.type
_entity_poly.pdbx_seq_one_letter_code
_entity_poly.pdbx_strand_id
1 'polypeptide(L)'
;MLDAFRQGADGILILGCPEGDCHYQDGNYEAKKRVYLIRKLLESVGIEKERIRIELSIDPEGKRIPKLAEEMRKELAKLGPAKRSPVTEKRPKETVKARGGK
;
A
#
# COMPACT_ATOMS: atom_id res chain seq x y z
N MET A 1 4.63 2.18 1.82
CA MET A 1 4.40 0.79 1.38
C MET A 1 5.37 -0.17 2.04
N LEU A 2 6.68 -0.08 1.78
CA LEU A 2 7.67 -0.98 2.38
C LEU A 2 7.65 -0.95 3.93
N ASP A 3 7.52 0.23 4.53
CA ASP A 3 7.37 0.36 5.99
C ASP A 3 6.15 -0.35 6.56
N ALA A 4 5.06 -0.49 5.78
CA ALA A 4 3.88 -1.23 6.23
C ALA A 4 4.19 -2.74 6.28
N PHE A 5 4.85 -3.28 5.26
CA PHE A 5 5.34 -4.66 5.28
C PHE A 5 6.34 -4.90 6.43
N ARG A 6 7.25 -3.94 6.69
CA ARG A 6 8.17 -4.00 7.84
C ARG A 6 7.44 -4.02 9.19
N GLN A 7 6.29 -3.36 9.28
CA GLN A 7 5.44 -3.35 10.47
C GLN A 7 4.52 -4.58 10.58
N GLY A 8 4.60 -5.52 9.63
CA GLY A 8 3.87 -6.78 9.67
C GLY A 8 2.56 -6.78 8.89
N ALA A 9 2.32 -5.82 7.99
CA ALA A 9 1.17 -5.87 7.10
C ALA A 9 1.27 -7.06 6.14
N ASP A 10 0.21 -7.87 6.05
CA ASP A 10 0.12 -8.98 5.08
C ASP A 10 -0.24 -8.51 3.66
N GLY A 11 -0.81 -7.31 3.54
CA GLY A 11 -1.06 -6.63 2.28
C GLY A 11 -1.46 -5.16 2.46
N ILE A 12 -1.52 -4.43 1.34
CA ILE A 12 -1.81 -3.00 1.26
C ILE A 12 -2.87 -2.73 0.17
N LEU A 13 -4.00 -2.16 0.57
CA LEU A 13 -5.01 -1.60 -0.33
C LEU A 13 -4.79 -0.10 -0.47
N ILE A 14 -4.64 0.39 -1.70
CA ILE A 14 -4.52 1.80 -2.04
C ILE A 14 -5.78 2.21 -2.80
N LEU A 15 -6.45 3.24 -2.31
CA LEU A 15 -7.66 3.80 -2.92
C LEU A 15 -7.35 5.20 -3.41
N GLY A 16 -7.84 5.55 -4.60
CA GLY A 16 -7.65 6.89 -5.15
C GLY A 16 -8.75 7.28 -6.13
N CYS A 17 -8.74 8.56 -6.52
CA CYS A 17 -9.63 9.09 -7.53
C CYS A 17 -9.47 8.36 -8.87
N PRO A 18 -10.55 8.26 -9.68
CA PRO A 18 -10.46 7.71 -11.04
C PRO A 18 -9.38 8.39 -11.87
N GLU A 19 -8.83 7.65 -12.82
CA GLU A 19 -7.92 8.21 -13.82
C GLU A 19 -8.62 9.34 -14.61
N GLY A 20 -7.91 10.45 -14.80
CA GLY A 20 -8.46 11.66 -15.41
C GLY A 20 -9.13 12.63 -14.41
N ASP A 21 -9.60 12.13 -13.26
CA ASP A 21 -10.35 12.90 -12.26
C ASP A 21 -9.56 13.13 -10.96
N CYS A 22 -8.23 13.13 -11.02
CA CYS A 22 -7.43 13.40 -9.84
C CYS A 22 -7.56 14.88 -9.44
N HIS A 23 -7.92 15.14 -8.18
CA HIS A 23 -7.94 16.50 -7.65
C HIS A 23 -6.58 17.20 -7.75
N TYR A 24 -5.50 16.41 -7.76
CA TYR A 24 -4.12 16.88 -7.86
C TYR A 24 -3.50 16.55 -9.23
N GLN A 25 -4.28 16.67 -10.30
CA GLN A 25 -3.87 16.48 -11.70
C GLN A 25 -3.43 15.04 -12.03
N ASP A 26 -2.18 14.67 -11.75
CA ASP A 26 -1.59 13.39 -12.17
C ASP A 26 -1.19 12.48 -11.01
N GLY A 27 -1.51 12.86 -9.76
CA GLY A 27 -1.09 12.14 -8.56
C GLY A 27 -1.49 10.65 -8.54
N ASN A 28 -2.64 10.28 -9.11
CA ASN A 28 -3.06 8.89 -9.22
C ASN A 28 -2.28 8.09 -10.28
N TYR A 29 -1.87 8.70 -11.39
CA TYR A 29 -0.98 8.10 -12.37
C TYR A 29 0.41 7.86 -11.77
N GLU A 30 0.94 8.84 -11.03
CA GLU A 30 2.21 8.69 -10.31
C GLU A 30 2.13 7.60 -9.23
N ALA A 31 0.99 7.47 -8.54
CA ALA A 31 0.74 6.37 -7.62
C ALA A 31 0.75 5.00 -8.33
N LYS A 32 0.08 4.87 -9.49
CA LYS A 32 0.11 3.63 -10.30
C LYS A 32 1.53 3.25 -10.72
N LYS A 33 2.33 4.20 -11.19
CA LYS A 33 3.75 3.96 -11.56
C LYS A 33 4.55 3.43 -10.36
N ARG A 34 4.40 4.06 -9.18
CA ARG A 34 5.05 3.61 -7.94
C ARG A 34 4.61 2.21 -7.53
N VAL A 35 3.31 1.90 -7.59
CA VAL A 35 2.79 0.56 -7.28
C VAL A 35 3.34 -0.49 -8.23
N TYR A 36 3.43 -0.18 -9.52
CA TYR A 36 4.04 -1.08 -10.50
C TYR A 36 5.50 -1.42 -10.15
N LEU A 37 6.32 -0.41 -9.85
CA LEU A 37 7.72 -0.60 -9.47
C LEU A 37 7.87 -1.40 -8.17
N ILE A 38 7.05 -1.10 -7.15
CA ILE A 38 7.10 -1.83 -5.89
C ILE A 38 6.66 -3.28 -6.07
N ARG A 39 5.63 -3.57 -6.87
CA ARG A 39 5.23 -4.94 -7.19
C ARG A 39 6.40 -5.73 -7.81
N LYS A 40 7.13 -5.12 -8.74
CA LYS A 40 8.33 -5.73 -9.35
C LYS A 40 9.45 -5.98 -8.33
N LEU A 41 9.68 -5.02 -7.43
CA LEU A 41 10.63 -5.18 -6.34
C LEU A 41 10.23 -6.35 -5.42
N LEU A 42 8.96 -6.43 -5.01
CA LEU A 42 8.46 -7.52 -4.18
C LEU A 42 8.62 -8.90 -4.85
N GLU A 43 8.25 -9.01 -6.13
CA GLU A 43 8.45 -10.24 -6.92
C GLU A 43 9.93 -10.68 -6.88
N SER A 44 10.87 -9.74 -7.03
CA SER A 44 12.31 -10.03 -7.04
C SER A 44 12.85 -10.59 -5.71
N VAL A 45 12.18 -10.33 -4.60
CA VAL A 45 12.54 -10.84 -3.26
C VAL A 45 11.62 -11.95 -2.77
N GLY A 46 10.81 -12.52 -3.66
CA GLY A 46 9.92 -13.66 -3.36
C GLY A 46 8.67 -13.31 -2.56
N ILE A 47 8.24 -12.05 -2.57
CA ILE A 47 6.97 -11.60 -1.99
C ILE A 47 5.92 -11.48 -3.11
N GLU A 48 4.74 -12.03 -2.88
CA GLU A 48 3.66 -12.06 -3.86
C GLU A 48 3.15 -10.63 -4.18
N LYS A 49 3.16 -10.23 -5.46
CA LYS A 49 2.74 -8.88 -5.90
C LYS A 49 1.27 -8.60 -5.59
N GLU A 50 0.45 -9.64 -5.47
CA GLU A 50 -0.96 -9.61 -5.14
C GLU A 50 -1.20 -9.01 -3.74
N ARG A 51 -0.17 -8.97 -2.89
CA ARG A 51 -0.22 -8.31 -1.58
C ARG A 51 -0.34 -6.78 -1.66
N ILE A 52 -0.17 -6.18 -2.84
CA ILE A 52 -0.48 -4.76 -3.05
C ILE A 52 -1.58 -4.65 -4.10
N ARG A 53 -2.66 -3.94 -3.77
CA ARG A 53 -3.73 -3.58 -4.72
C ARG A 53 -3.91 -2.07 -4.75
N ILE A 54 -4.09 -1.52 -5.95
CA ILE A 54 -4.51 -0.13 -6.15
C ILE A 54 -5.83 -0.15 -6.91
N GLU A 55 -6.82 0.54 -6.38
CA GLU A 55 -8.10 0.79 -7.05
C GLU A 55 -8.27 2.31 -7.22
N LEU A 56 -8.53 2.73 -8.46
CA LEU A 56 -8.83 4.11 -8.82
C LEU A 56 -10.27 4.17 -9.33
N SER A 57 -11.21 4.52 -8.46
CA SER A 57 -12.64 4.53 -8.77
C SER A 57 -13.41 5.50 -7.89
N ILE A 58 -14.63 5.85 -8.31
CA ILE A 58 -15.61 6.53 -7.47
C ILE A 58 -16.46 5.50 -6.73
N ASP A 59 -16.89 5.84 -5.52
CA ASP A 59 -17.85 5.04 -4.74
C ASP A 59 -18.94 5.93 -4.14
N PRO A 60 -19.83 6.50 -4.98
CA PRO A 60 -20.84 7.45 -4.51
C PRO A 60 -21.85 6.81 -3.53
N GLU A 61 -22.08 5.50 -3.63
CA GLU A 61 -22.97 4.75 -2.74
C GLU A 61 -22.25 4.14 -1.52
N GLY A 62 -20.92 4.22 -1.44
CA GLY A 62 -20.13 3.65 -0.34
C GLY A 62 -20.14 2.11 -0.27
N LYS A 63 -20.50 1.44 -1.36
CA LYS A 63 -20.67 -0.04 -1.40
C LYS A 63 -19.47 -0.75 -2.02
N ARG A 64 -18.63 -0.05 -2.78
CA ARG A 64 -17.51 -0.64 -3.51
C ARG A 64 -16.31 -0.85 -2.59
N ILE A 65 -15.96 0.13 -1.75
CA ILE A 65 -14.79 0.07 -0.87
C ILE A 65 -14.87 -1.12 0.12
N PRO A 66 -16.01 -1.38 0.81
CA PRO A 66 -16.11 -2.56 1.68
C PRO A 66 -15.94 -3.89 0.93
N LYS A 67 -16.44 -3.98 -0.31
CA LYS A 67 -16.26 -5.17 -1.15
C LYS A 67 -14.80 -5.36 -1.54
N LEU A 68 -14.10 -4.30 -1.90
CA LEU A 68 -12.67 -4.35 -2.22
C LEU A 68 -11.83 -4.82 -1.02
N ALA A 69 -12.16 -4.33 0.18
CA ALA A 69 -11.49 -4.77 1.40
C ALA A 69 -11.72 -6.27 1.66
N GLU A 70 -12.94 -6.75 1.49
CA GLU A 70 -13.28 -8.17 1.66
C GLU A 70 -12.66 -9.07 0.57
N GLU A 71 -12.64 -8.63 -0.69
CA GLU A 71 -11.93 -9.28 -1.79
C GLU A 71 -10.45 -9.42 -1.46
N MET A 72 -9.81 -8.33 -1.05
CA MET A 72 -8.40 -8.33 -0.68
C MET A 72 -8.13 -9.24 0.52
N ARG A 73 -9.00 -9.22 1.55
CA ARG A 73 -8.88 -10.13 2.70
C ARG A 73 -8.92 -11.60 2.26
N LYS A 74 -9.83 -11.95 1.35
CA LYS A 74 -9.94 -13.31 0.80
C LYS A 74 -8.72 -13.70 -0.02
N GLU A 75 -8.18 -12.80 -0.83
CA GLU A 75 -6.95 -13.03 -1.60
C GLU A 75 -5.76 -13.29 -0.65
N LEU A 76 -5.56 -12.44 0.35
CA LEU A 76 -4.51 -12.59 1.35
C LEU A 76 -4.66 -13.89 2.16
N ALA A 77 -5.89 -14.29 2.50
CA ALA A 77 -6.13 -15.55 3.20
C ALA A 77 -5.67 -16.78 2.40
N LYS A 78 -5.76 -16.75 1.06
CA LYS A 78 -5.26 -17.83 0.18
C LYS A 78 -3.74 -17.85 0.10
N LEU A 79 -3.11 -16.68 0.14
CA LEU A 79 -1.64 -16.55 0.13
C LEU A 79 -1.02 -16.90 1.48
N GLY A 80 -1.80 -16.84 2.55
CA GLY A 80 -1.33 -16.98 3.92
C GLY A 80 -0.48 -15.79 4.38
N PRO A 81 0.09 -15.88 5.59
CA PRO A 81 0.91 -14.82 6.17
C PRO A 81 2.09 -14.45 5.26
N ALA A 82 2.41 -13.16 5.17
CA ALA A 82 3.53 -12.71 4.36
C ALA A 82 4.86 -13.30 4.88
N LYS A 83 5.65 -13.90 3.97
CA LYS A 83 7.00 -14.37 4.29
C LYS A 83 7.87 -13.17 4.62
N ARG A 84 8.33 -13.08 5.87
CA ARG A 84 9.16 -11.97 6.34
C ARG A 84 10.61 -12.29 6.02
N SER A 85 11.28 -11.43 5.25
CA SER A 85 12.74 -11.39 5.32
C SER A 85 13.16 -10.92 6.72
N PRO A 86 14.20 -11.50 7.34
CA PRO A 86 14.69 -11.10 8.65
C PRO A 86 15.40 -9.75 8.58
N VAL A 87 14.67 -8.67 8.28
CA VAL A 87 15.16 -7.30 8.46
C VAL A 87 14.70 -6.83 9.83
N THR A 88 15.28 -7.44 10.86
CA THR A 88 15.15 -7.03 12.26
C THR A 88 16.13 -5.90 12.53
N GLU A 89 15.83 -4.69 12.08
CA GLU A 89 16.36 -3.50 12.74
C GLU A 89 15.22 -2.55 13.03
N LYS A 90 14.96 -2.39 14.34
CA LYS A 90 14.08 -1.35 14.87
C LYS A 90 14.71 -0.02 14.49
N ARG A 91 14.03 0.78 13.66
CA ARG A 91 14.42 2.17 13.43
C ARG A 91 14.48 2.85 14.82
N PRO A 92 15.60 3.50 15.20
CA PRO A 92 15.62 4.34 16.38
C PRO A 92 14.45 5.34 16.28
N LYS A 93 13.67 5.49 17.35
CA LYS A 93 12.63 6.52 17.41
C LYS A 93 13.33 7.87 17.32
N GLU A 94 13.42 8.45 16.12
CA GLU A 94 13.83 9.83 15.94
C GLU A 94 12.79 10.69 16.65
N THR A 95 13.15 11.17 17.83
CA THR A 95 12.38 12.21 18.51
C THR A 95 12.57 13.46 17.66
N VAL A 96 11.59 13.77 16.82
CA VAL A 96 11.55 15.05 16.11
C VAL A 96 11.41 16.12 17.19
N LYS A 97 12.55 16.65 17.67
CA LYS A 97 12.54 17.86 18.49
C LYS A 97 11.93 18.95 17.62
N ALA A 98 10.76 19.42 18.01
CA ALA A 98 10.19 20.65 17.49
C ALA A 98 11.29 21.72 17.56
N ARG A 99 11.75 22.18 16.40
CA ARG A 99 12.57 23.38 16.34
C ARG A 99 11.65 24.52 16.79
N GLY A 100 11.78 24.90 18.05
CA GLY A 100 11.20 26.14 18.56
C GLY A 100 11.75 27.30 17.73
N GLY A 101 10.88 27.92 16.94
CA GLY A 101 11.16 29.19 16.31
C GLY A 101 11.14 30.28 17.37
N LYS A 102 12.20 31.08 17.40
CA LYS A 102 12.17 32.42 17.98
C LYS A 102 11.30 33.33 17.12
#